data_AF-A0A1F7F7W5-F1
#
_entry.id   AF-A0A1F7F7W5-F1
#
_cell.length_a   1.000
_cell.length_b   1.000
_cell.length_c   1.000
_cell.angle_alpha   90.00
_cell.angle_beta   90.00
_cell.angle_gamma   90.00
#
_symmetry.space_group_name_H-M   'P 1'
#
loop_
_entity.id
_entity.type
_entity.pdbx_description
1 polymer ?
#
loop_
_entity_poly.entity_id
_entity_poly.type
_entity_poly.pdbx_seq_one_letter_code
_entity_poly.pdbx_strand_id
1 'polypeptide(L)'
;MINVTFQEDLIKQGYHLFDKSKTSLIGFYPKELHLLITELKQKDQNIDPVLGEVYSARAFFAISKPIGGECSYQSGYLDVRLIMQEGDTFIGEIQTELPDGFALKKGGRIKIRTENLIYKPDYPL
;
A
#
# COMPACT_ATOMS: atom_id res chain seq x y z
N MET A 1 -12.18 14.10 11.14
CA MET A 1 -11.58 13.08 10.26
C MET A 1 -11.21 11.89 11.13
N ILE A 2 -11.69 10.69 10.80
CA ILE A 2 -11.33 9.48 11.54
C ILE A 2 -9.90 9.11 11.11
N ASN A 3 -8.95 9.14 12.05
CA ASN A 3 -7.62 8.56 11.84
C ASN A 3 -7.78 7.04 11.84
N VAL A 4 -8.08 6.46 10.68
CA VAL A 4 -8.08 5.00 10.51
C VAL A 4 -6.64 4.53 10.68
N THR A 5 -6.41 3.66 11.66
CA THR A 5 -5.09 3.12 11.96
C THR A 5 -4.74 1.96 11.03
N PHE A 6 -3.47 1.59 10.97
CA PHE A 6 -2.98 0.44 10.21
C PHE A 6 -3.80 -0.85 10.42
N GLN A 7 -4.13 -1.19 11.68
CA GLN A 7 -4.91 -2.39 11.99
C GLN A 7 -6.39 -2.27 11.55
N GLU A 8 -6.98 -1.08 11.64
CA GLU A 8 -8.34 -0.87 11.17
C GLU A 8 -8.47 -1.09 9.66
N ASP A 9 -7.50 -0.66 8.87
CA ASP A 9 -7.47 -0.92 7.43
C ASP A 9 -7.37 -2.42 7.14
N LEU A 10 -6.44 -3.11 7.81
CA LEU A 10 -6.30 -4.56 7.69
C LEU A 10 -7.61 -5.30 8.03
N ILE A 11 -8.33 -4.86 9.05
CA ILE A 11 -9.58 -5.49 9.50
C ILE A 11 -10.74 -5.19 8.55
N LYS A 12 -10.89 -3.94 8.11
CA LYS A 12 -12.04 -3.51 7.29
C LYS A 12 -11.88 -3.88 5.82
N GLN A 13 -10.67 -3.73 5.29
CA GLN A 13 -10.38 -3.86 3.85
C GLN A 13 -9.66 -5.18 3.53
N GLY A 14 -9.07 -5.84 4.52
CA GLY A 14 -8.19 -7.00 4.32
C GLY A 14 -6.77 -6.62 3.91
N TYR A 15 -6.50 -5.32 3.70
CA TYR A 15 -5.18 -4.81 3.33
C TYR A 15 -4.97 -3.36 3.80
N HIS A 16 -3.71 -2.93 3.82
CA HIS A 16 -3.30 -1.55 4.02
C HIS A 16 -2.17 -1.23 3.04
N LEU A 17 -2.26 -0.10 2.33
CA LEU A 17 -1.14 0.43 1.55
C LEU A 17 -0.31 1.34 2.45
N PHE A 18 1.01 1.14 2.45
CA PHE A 18 1.93 2.04 3.13
C PHE A 18 1.67 3.49 2.72
N ASP A 19 1.64 4.38 3.71
CA ASP A 19 1.37 5.81 3.57
C ASP A 19 2.51 6.57 4.24
N LYS A 20 3.35 7.18 3.40
CA LYS A 20 4.51 7.97 3.84
C LYS A 20 4.11 9.10 4.78
N SER A 21 2.97 9.73 4.54
CA SER A 21 2.46 10.87 5.31
C SER A 21 2.14 10.51 6.75
N LYS A 22 1.88 9.22 7.03
CA LYS A 22 1.51 8.70 8.35
C LYS A 22 2.71 8.21 9.16
N THR A 23 3.89 8.11 8.56
CA THR A 23 5.09 7.57 9.23
C THR A 23 5.59 8.41 10.41
N SER A 24 5.20 9.68 10.50
CA SER A 24 5.50 10.57 11.63
C SER A 24 4.46 10.51 12.74
N LEU A 25 3.30 9.87 12.50
CA LEU A 25 2.23 9.77 13.49
C LEU A 25 2.52 8.63 14.46
N ILE A 26 2.73 9.00 15.73
CA ILE A 26 2.96 8.05 16.82
C ILE A 26 1.79 7.08 16.91
N GLY A 27 2.09 5.77 16.88
CA GLY A 27 1.09 4.71 17.03
C GLY A 27 0.28 4.40 15.77
N PHE A 28 0.52 5.06 14.64
CA PHE A 28 -0.15 4.72 13.38
C PHE A 28 0.34 3.37 12.83
N TYR A 29 1.66 3.22 12.74
CA TYR A 29 2.31 1.96 12.41
C TYR A 29 2.81 1.25 13.67
N PRO A 30 2.73 -0.10 13.71
CA PRO A 30 3.36 -0.90 14.75
C PRO A 30 4.88 -0.68 14.84
N LYS A 31 5.44 -0.77 16.05
CA LYS A 31 6.87 -0.47 16.30
C LYS A 31 7.80 -1.44 15.57
N GLU A 32 7.38 -2.68 15.37
CA GLU A 32 8.12 -3.70 14.64
C GLU A 32 8.35 -3.32 13.17
N LEU A 33 7.54 -2.41 12.61
CA LEU A 33 7.72 -1.93 11.24
C LEU A 33 8.75 -0.80 11.11
N HIS A 34 9.31 -0.27 12.20
CA HIS A 34 10.22 0.88 12.14
C HIS A 34 11.42 0.69 11.20
N LEU A 35 12.04 -0.50 11.20
CA LEU A 35 13.17 -0.79 10.30
C LEU A 35 12.73 -0.79 8.84
N LEU A 36 11.63 -1.49 8.51
CA LEU A 36 11.05 -1.51 7.17
C LEU A 36 10.68 -0.10 6.70
N ILE A 37 10.06 0.71 7.57
CA ILE A 37 9.68 2.10 7.25
C ILE A 37 10.93 2.94 6.95
N THR A 38 12.01 2.73 7.71
CA THR A 38 13.29 3.42 7.48
C THR A 38 13.86 3.05 6.11
N GLU A 39 13.84 1.76 5.74
CA GLU A 39 14.28 1.29 4.41
C GLU A 39 13.40 1.85 3.29
N LEU A 40 12.08 1.88 3.48
CA LEU A 40 11.14 2.43 2.50
C LEU A 40 11.38 3.93 2.25
N LYS A 41 11.67 4.69 3.32
CA LYS A 41 12.04 6.12 3.21
C LYS A 41 13.34 6.34 2.44
N GLN A 42 14.28 5.39 2.50
CA GLN A 42 15.54 5.48 1.73
C GLN A 42 15.34 5.18 0.25
N LYS A 43 14.36 4.31 -0.08
CA LYS A 43 13.96 4.01 -1.46
C LYS A 43 12.99 5.03 -2.05
N ASP A 44 12.45 5.90 -1.20
CA ASP A 44 11.45 6.88 -1.57
C ASP A 44 12.03 7.87 -2.58
N GLN A 45 11.49 7.84 -3.79
CA GLN A 45 11.80 8.81 -4.82
C GLN A 45 10.72 9.89 -4.79
N ASN A 46 11.10 11.14 -5.08
CA ASN A 46 10.11 12.16 -5.40
C ASN A 46 9.40 11.76 -6.70
N ILE A 47 8.26 11.09 -6.56
CA ILE A 47 7.45 10.60 -7.67
C ILE A 47 6.52 11.71 -8.12
N ASP A 48 6.60 12.04 -9.41
CA ASP A 48 5.54 12.72 -10.15
C ASP A 48 4.73 11.63 -10.89
N PRO A 49 3.51 11.27 -10.43
CA PRO A 49 2.78 10.14 -10.99
C PRO A 49 2.23 10.46 -12.38
N VAL A 50 2.53 9.59 -13.35
CA VAL A 50 2.10 9.71 -14.75
C VAL A 50 1.09 8.63 -15.07
N LEU A 51 -0.01 8.98 -15.74
CA LEU A 51 -1.00 8.00 -16.20
C LEU A 51 -0.41 7.07 -17.27
N GLY A 52 -0.81 5.81 -17.23
CA GLY A 52 -0.30 4.73 -18.07
C GLY A 52 0.97 4.06 -17.54
N GLU A 53 1.70 4.73 -16.65
CA GLU A 53 2.93 4.21 -16.05
C GLU A 53 2.64 3.30 -14.85
N VAL A 54 3.61 2.45 -14.54
CA VAL A 54 3.55 1.53 -13.40
C VAL A 54 4.45 2.02 -12.28
N TYR A 55 3.93 1.91 -11.06
CA TYR A 55 4.63 2.27 -9.83
C TYR A 55 4.46 1.15 -8.81
N SER A 56 5.49 0.94 -8.00
CA SER A 56 5.46 -0.03 -6.91
C SER A 56 5.00 0.64 -5.63
N ALA A 57 3.96 0.10 -5.00
CA ALA A 57 3.53 0.42 -3.65
C ALA A 57 4.01 -0.67 -2.67
N ARG A 58 4.04 -0.38 -1.37
CA ARG A 58 4.17 -1.41 -0.32
C ARG A 58 2.79 -1.72 0.23
N ALA A 59 2.35 -2.98 0.11
CA ALA A 59 1.06 -3.43 0.63
C ALA A 59 1.27 -4.38 1.82
N PHE A 60 0.34 -4.31 2.77
CA PHE A 60 0.20 -5.22 3.90
C PHE A 60 -1.16 -5.90 3.79
N PHE A 61 -1.23 -7.20 4.07
CA PHE A 61 -2.43 -8.00 3.92
C PHE A 61 -2.71 -8.76 5.21
N ALA A 62 -3.96 -8.74 5.66
CA ALA A 62 -4.38 -9.54 6.80
C ALA A 62 -4.33 -11.03 6.45
N ILE A 63 -3.71 -11.84 7.32
CA ILE A 63 -3.61 -13.30 7.17
C ILE A 63 -4.27 -14.07 8.33
N SER A 64 -4.90 -13.35 9.25
CA SER A 64 -5.67 -13.94 10.35
C SER A 64 -7.01 -13.22 10.52
N LYS A 65 -7.93 -13.86 11.24
CA LYS A 65 -9.10 -13.16 11.78
C LYS A 65 -8.64 -12.17 12.86
N PRO A 66 -9.40 -11.08 13.10
CA PRO A 66 -9.11 -10.15 14.17
C PRO A 66 -9.26 -10.79 15.54
N ILE A 67 -8.26 -10.62 16.39
CA ILE A 67 -8.29 -11.02 17.80
C ILE A 67 -7.84 -9.82 18.62
N GLY A 68 -8.68 -9.35 19.56
CA GLY A 68 -8.35 -8.19 20.38
C GLY A 68 -8.19 -6.87 19.61
N GLY A 69 -8.75 -6.77 18.40
CA GLY A 69 -8.64 -5.58 17.55
C GLY A 69 -7.41 -5.56 16.63
N GLU A 70 -6.68 -6.68 16.53
CA GLU A 70 -5.50 -6.80 15.66
C GLU A 70 -5.59 -8.03 14.76
N CYS A 71 -5.03 -7.94 13.56
CA CYS A 71 -4.77 -9.05 12.67
C CYS A 71 -3.27 -9.27 12.51
N SER A 72 -2.87 -10.53 12.37
CA SER A 72 -1.56 -10.86 11.78
C SER A 72 -1.57 -10.47 10.30
N TYR A 73 -0.40 -10.06 9.80
CA TYR A 73 -0.27 -9.58 8.43
C TYR A 73 1.01 -10.08 7.75
N GLN A 74 0.97 -10.12 6.42
CA GLN A 74 2.15 -10.23 5.56
C GLN A 74 2.29 -8.98 4.70
N SER A 75 3.49 -8.72 4.17
CA SER A 75 3.70 -7.55 3.32
C SER A 75 4.59 -7.84 2.12
N GLY A 76 4.35 -7.09 1.04
CA GLY A 76 5.06 -7.23 -0.22
C GLY A 76 4.94 -5.97 -1.06
N TYR A 77 5.68 -5.92 -2.17
CA TYR A 77 5.49 -4.88 -3.17
C TYR A 77 4.27 -5.20 -4.03
N LEU A 78 3.54 -4.16 -4.41
CA LEU A 78 2.36 -4.22 -5.25
C LEU A 78 2.54 -3.22 -6.39
N ASP A 79 2.72 -3.73 -7.60
CA ASP A 79 2.84 -2.90 -8.80
C ASP A 79 1.46 -2.53 -9.30
N VAL A 80 1.28 -1.24 -9.55
CA VAL A 80 0.01 -0.67 -10.00
C VAL A 80 0.24 0.23 -11.22
N ARG A 81 -0.53 -0.01 -12.28
CA ARG A 81 -0.60 0.89 -13.44
C ARG A 81 -1.61 1.99 -13.14
N LEU A 82 -1.22 3.26 -13.20
CA LEU A 82 -2.17 4.34 -13.01
C LEU A 82 -3.05 4.48 -14.26
N ILE A 83 -4.35 4.30 -14.14
CA ILE A 83 -5.29 4.29 -15.29
C ILE A 83 -6.21 5.50 -15.34
N MET A 84 -6.42 6.17 -14.20
CA MET A 84 -7.28 7.34 -14.11
C MET A 84 -6.86 8.21 -12.93
N GLN A 85 -7.04 9.52 -13.04
CA GLN A 85 -6.89 10.46 -11.92
C GLN A 85 -8.26 10.97 -11.48
N GLU A 86 -8.54 10.91 -10.19
CA GLU A 86 -9.73 11.43 -9.52
C GLU A 86 -9.32 12.43 -8.45
N GLY A 87 -9.25 13.72 -8.81
CA GLY A 87 -8.81 14.78 -7.91
C GLY A 87 -7.36 14.59 -7.46
N ASP A 88 -7.16 14.41 -6.16
CA ASP A 88 -5.88 14.16 -5.50
C ASP A 88 -5.50 12.67 -5.43
N THR A 89 -6.34 11.79 -5.99
CA THR A 89 -6.13 10.34 -6.00
C THR A 89 -6.05 9.80 -7.42
N PHE A 90 -5.52 8.59 -7.55
CA PHE A 90 -5.48 7.82 -8.78
C PHE A 90 -6.25 6.53 -8.60
N ILE A 91 -6.79 6.01 -9.70
CA ILE A 91 -7.20 4.62 -9.80
C ILE A 91 -6.05 3.86 -10.46
N GLY A 92 -5.53 2.86 -9.75
CA GLY A 92 -4.50 1.95 -10.22
C GLY A 92 -5.10 0.60 -10.59
N GLU A 93 -4.62 0.00 -11.68
CA GLU A 93 -4.83 -1.41 -12.02
C GLU A 93 -3.67 -2.26 -11.49
N ILE A 94 -3.97 -3.26 -10.68
CA ILE A 94 -2.97 -4.13 -10.05
C ILE A 94 -2.31 -5.02 -11.11
N GLN A 95 -0.98 -4.98 -11.19
CA GLN A 95 -0.19 -5.78 -12.14
C GLN A 95 0.41 -7.03 -11.47
N THR A 96 0.65 -6.98 -10.16
CA THR A 96 1.22 -8.10 -9.40
C THR A 96 0.23 -9.26 -9.26
N GLU A 97 0.69 -10.48 -9.54
CA GLU A 97 -0.04 -11.71 -9.22
C GLU A 97 0.07 -11.99 -7.71
N LEU A 98 -1.07 -12.07 -7.02
CA LEU A 98 -1.13 -12.35 -5.60
C LEU A 98 -1.72 -13.75 -5.39
N PRO A 99 -1.26 -14.50 -4.36
CA PRO A 99 -1.87 -15.78 -4.01
C PRO A 99 -3.38 -15.67 -3.76
N ASP A 100 -4.08 -16.78 -4.02
CA ASP A 100 -5.50 -16.87 -3.73
C ASP A 100 -5.80 -16.60 -2.25
N GLY A 101 -6.92 -15.91 -2.00
CA GLY A 101 -7.37 -15.55 -0.65
C GLY A 101 -6.94 -14.16 -0.18
N PHE A 102 -5.99 -13.49 -0.87
CA PHE A 102 -5.74 -12.08 -0.61
C PHE A 102 -6.88 -11.18 -1.11
N ALA A 103 -7.06 -10.04 -0.44
CA ALA A 103 -8.13 -9.08 -0.74
C ALA A 103 -7.98 -8.40 -2.11
N LEU A 104 -6.75 -8.36 -2.64
CA LEU A 104 -6.41 -7.76 -3.93
C LEU A 104 -6.07 -8.84 -4.95
N LYS A 105 -6.34 -8.57 -6.22
CA LYS A 105 -6.08 -9.49 -7.35
C LYS A 105 -5.54 -8.73 -8.55
N LYS A 106 -4.73 -9.41 -9.37
CA LYS A 106 -4.25 -8.88 -10.64
C LYS A 106 -5.42 -8.48 -11.54
N GLY A 107 -5.28 -7.35 -12.25
CA GLY A 107 -6.34 -6.72 -13.05
C GLY A 107 -7.41 -6.00 -12.21
N GLY A 108 -7.39 -6.16 -10.88
CA GLY A 108 -8.27 -5.42 -9.97
C GLY A 108 -7.92 -3.93 -9.93
N ARG A 109 -8.89 -3.12 -9.51
CA ARG A 109 -8.73 -1.67 -9.37
C ARG A 109 -8.59 -1.29 -7.90
N ILE A 110 -7.68 -0.36 -7.62
CA ILE A 110 -7.44 0.18 -6.29
C ILE A 110 -7.31 1.70 -6.35
N LYS A 111 -7.87 2.40 -5.36
CA LYS A 111 -7.63 3.83 -5.18
C LYS A 111 -6.28 4.03 -4.50
N ILE A 112 -5.43 4.87 -5.07
CA ILE A 112 -4.08 5.11 -4.59
C ILE A 112 -3.77 6.61 -4.58
N ARG A 113 -2.95 7.04 -3.62
CA ARG A 113 -2.44 8.42 -3.53
C ARG A 113 -0.95 8.44 -3.81
N THR A 114 -0.40 9.61 -4.11
CA THR A 114 1.04 9.77 -4.38
C THR A 114 1.89 9.29 -3.20
N GLU A 115 1.44 9.53 -1.96
CA GLU A 115 2.08 9.07 -0.74
C GLU A 115 2.12 7.54 -0.58
N ASN A 116 1.38 6.77 -1.39
CA ASN A 116 1.42 5.32 -1.39
C ASN A 116 2.42 4.71 -2.40
N LEU A 117 2.86 5.49 -3.39
CA LEU A 117 3.80 5.03 -4.42
C LEU A 117 5.23 5.11 -3.88
N ILE A 118 6.08 4.11 -4.05
CA ILE A 118 7.44 4.09 -3.48
C ILE A 118 8.51 4.40 -4.53
N TYR A 119 8.44 3.73 -5.68
CA TYR A 119 9.35 3.95 -6.80
C TYR A 119 8.69 3.51 -8.12
N LYS A 120 9.29 3.90 -9.24
CA LYS A 120 8.97 3.35 -10.55
C LYS A 120 9.89 2.14 -10.81
N PRO A 121 9.36 0.92 -10.98
CA PRO A 121 10.18 -0.25 -11.28
C PRO A 121 10.88 -0.10 -12.64
N ASP A 122 12.09 -0.65 -12.74
CA ASP A 122 12.95 -0.63 -13.94
C ASP A 122 12.98 -1.99 -14.67
N TYR A 123 12.17 -2.95 -14.22
CA TYR A 123 12.03 -4.28 -14.82
C TYR A 123 10.77 -4.38 -15.71
N PRO A 124 10.80 -5.24 -16.75
CA PRO A 124 9.60 -5.57 -17.51
C PRO A 124 8.60 -6.34 -16.64
N LEU A 125 7.31 -5.99 -16.77
CA LEU A 125 6.18 -6.58 -16.05
C LEU A 125 5.56 -7.76 -16.82
#